data_AF-A0A2D7XE42-F1
#
_entry.id   AF-A0A2D7XE42-F1
#
_cell.length_a   1.000
_cell.length_b   1.000
_cell.length_c   1.000
_cell.angle_alpha   90.00
_cell.angle_beta   90.00
_cell.angle_gamma   90.00
#
_symmetry.space_group_name_H-M   'P 1'
#
loop_
_entity.id
_entity.type
_entity.pdbx_description
1 polymer ?
#
loop_
_entity_poly.entity_id
_entity_poly.type
_entity_poly.pdbx_seq_one_letter_code
_entity_poly.pdbx_strand_id
1 'polypeptide(L)' 'MSETGEIFNAMRDHKKALRAKYGVNCPQCAIKRPKAHPSILLPQQRCRVDGYRDPRPELTDQQYQDV' A
#
# COMPACT_ATOMS: atom_id res chain seq x y z
N MET A 1 0.36 28.45 -1.27
CA MET A 1 0.11 27.00 -1.46
C MET A 1 -0.36 26.88 -2.90
N SER A 2 0.40 26.25 -3.78
CA SER A 2 -0.02 26.07 -5.18
C SER A 2 -1.09 24.98 -5.23
N GLU A 3 -2.11 25.15 -6.08
CA GLU A 3 -3.18 24.16 -6.35
C GLU A 3 -2.60 22.75 -6.62
N THR A 4 -1.44 22.69 -7.27
CA THR A 4 -0.68 21.45 -7.48
C THR A 4 -0.27 20.75 -6.18
N GLY A 5 0.14 21.49 -5.15
CA GLY A 5 0.54 20.93 -3.86
C GLY A 5 -0.61 20.26 -3.12
N GLU A 6 -1.81 20.84 -3.23
CA GLU A 6 -3.03 20.28 -2.64
C GLU A 6 -3.44 18.98 -3.33
N ILE A 7 -3.34 18.91 -4.66
CA ILE A 7 -3.59 17.68 -5.43
C ILE A 7 -2.62 16.56 -5.02
N PHE A 8 -1.33 16.86 -4.87
CA PHE A 8 -0.34 15.86 -4.42
C PHE A 8 -0.62 15.35 -3.00
N ASN A 9 -1.06 16.23 -2.11
CA ASN A 9 -1.45 15.85 -0.75
C ASN A 9 -2.69 14.95 -0.76
N ALA A 10 -3.74 15.32 -1.50
CA ALA A 10 -4.94 14.51 -1.67
C ALA A 10 -4.63 13.10 -2.22
N MET A 11 -3.77 13.00 -3.23
CA MET A 11 -3.30 11.71 -3.74
C MET A 11 -2.54 10.88 -2.69
N ARG A 12 -1.75 11.54 -1.84
CA ARG A 12 -0.98 10.85 -0.79
C ARG A 12 -1.90 10.31 0.30
N ASP A 13 -2.92 11.07 0.68
CA ASP A 13 -3.89 10.67 1.69
C ASP A 13 -4.82 9.58 1.18
N HIS A 14 -5.26 9.64 -0.08
CA HIS A 14 -5.97 8.55 -0.75
C HIS A 14 -5.17 7.24 -0.72
N LYS A 15 -3.88 7.29 -1.07
CA LYS A 15 -2.97 6.13 -0.97
C LYS A 15 -2.75 5.65 0.46
N LYS A 16 -2.85 6.49 1.49
CA LYS A 16 -2.77 6.05 2.90
C LYS A 16 -4.05 5.33 3.28
N ALA A 17 -5.21 5.88 2.93
CA ALA A 17 -6.49 5.29 3.25
C ALA A 17 -6.67 3.92 2.55
N LEU A 18 -6.19 3.77 1.30
CA LEU A 18 -6.16 2.47 0.62
C LEU A 18 -5.27 1.45 1.35
N ARG A 19 -4.11 1.88 1.86
CA ARG A 19 -3.25 1.02 2.69
C ARG A 19 -3.89 0.66 4.03
N ALA A 20 -4.69 1.54 4.62
CA ALA A 20 -5.37 1.26 5.87
C ALA A 20 -6.51 0.24 5.69
N LYS A 21 -7.27 0.32 4.60
CA LYS A 21 -8.38 -0.61 4.31
C LYS A 21 -7.92 -1.94 3.70
N TYR A 22 -7.05 -1.88 2.69
CA TYR A 22 -6.69 -3.04 1.85
C TYR A 22 -5.22 -3.45 1.97
N GLY A 23 -4.42 -2.70 2.73
CA GLY A 23 -3.01 -3.00 2.92
C GLY A 23 -2.83 -4.22 3.81
N VAL A 24 -1.98 -5.14 3.39
CA VAL A 24 -1.61 -6.33 4.15
C VAL A 24 -0.11 -6.29 4.41
N ASN A 25 0.28 -6.74 5.60
CA ASN A 25 1.68 -6.86 5.95
C ASN A 25 2.34 -7.95 5.10
N CYS A 26 3.49 -7.64 4.50
CA CYS A 26 4.28 -8.62 3.77
C CYS A 26 4.60 -9.83 4.68
N PRO A 27 4.11 -11.04 4.34
CA PRO A 27 4.35 -12.23 5.17
C PRO A 27 5.83 -12.58 5.25
N GLN A 28 6.57 -12.31 4.17
CA GLN A 28 8.00 -12.58 4.10
C GLN A 28 8.82 -11.66 4.99
N CYS A 29 8.42 -10.39 5.12
CA CYS A 29 9.05 -9.48 6.08
C CYS A 29 8.84 -9.97 7.52
N ALA A 30 7.64 -10.44 7.84
CA ALA A 30 7.32 -10.92 9.19
C ALA A 30 8.14 -12.16 9.57
N ILE A 31 8.38 -13.07 8.62
CA ILE A 31 9.18 -14.28 8.85
C ILE A 31 10.68 -13.97 8.90
N LYS A 32 11.22 -13.25 7.91
CA LYS A 32 12.66 -13.02 7.79
C LYS A 32 13.18 -11.95 8.73
N ARG A 33 12.34 -10.98 9.11
CA ARG A 33 12.72 -9.80 9.89
C ARG A 33 11.70 -9.55 11.00
N PRO A 34 11.57 -10.45 11.99
CA PRO A 34 10.55 -10.36 13.03
C PRO A 34 10.67 -9.11 13.92
N LYS A 35 11.85 -8.49 13.99
CA LYS A 35 12.09 -7.24 14.74
C LYS A 35 11.77 -5.96 13.94
N ALA A 36 11.55 -6.06 12.63
CA ALA A 36 11.30 -4.92 11.77
C ALA A 36 9.80 -4.79 11.45
N HIS A 37 9.30 -3.57 11.31
CA HIS A 37 7.94 -3.37 10.83
C HIS A 37 7.80 -3.92 9.40
N PRO A 38 6.83 -4.81 9.14
CA PRO A 38 6.62 -5.36 7.82
C PRO A 38 6.19 -4.25 6.85
N SER A 39 6.56 -4.40 5.57
CA SER A 39 6.07 -3.49 4.55
C SER A 39 4.58 -3.72 4.32
N ILE A 40 3.77 -2.65 4.36
CA ILE A 40 2.35 -2.70 4.00
C ILE A 40 2.24 -2.70 2.48
N LEU A 41 1.72 -3.79 1.92
CA LEU A 41 1.55 -3.98 0.48
C LEU A 41 0.07 -3.83 0.12
N LEU A 42 -0.20 -3.06 -0.93
CA LEU A 42 -1.45 -3.19 -1.67
C LEU A 42 -1.37 -4.41 -2.60
N PRO A 43 -2.49 -4.92 -3.11
CA PRO A 43 -2.47 -5.96 -4.13
C PRO A 43 -1.54 -5.61 -5.30
N GLN A 44 -0.85 -6.63 -5.83
CA GLN A 44 0.21 -6.51 -6.85
C GLN A 44 1.46 -5.69 -6.48
N GLN A 45 1.49 -4.99 -5.35
CA GLN A 45 2.70 -4.27 -4.93
C GLN A 45 3.82 -5.25 -4.57
N ARG A 46 5.05 -4.87 -4.94
CA ARG A 46 6.25 -5.57 -4.55
C ARG A 46 6.82 -4.98 -3.26
N CYS A 47 7.08 -5.82 -2.28
CA CYS A 47 7.84 -5.45 -1.10
C CYS A 47 9.26 -5.04 -1.51
N ARG A 48 9.67 -3.84 -1.10
CA ARG A 48 11.00 -3.30 -1.39
C ARG A 48 12.12 -4.01 -0.62
N VAL A 49 11.80 -4.66 0.49
CA VAL A 49 12.78 -5.33 1.37
C VAL A 49 13.08 -6.74 0.85
N ASP A 50 12.06 -7.59 0.79
CA ASP A 50 12.23 -9.02 0.48
C ASP A 50 11.93 -9.36 -0.97
N GLY A 51 11.43 -8.39 -1.75
CA GLY A 51 11.05 -8.59 -3.14
C GLY A 51 9.76 -9.39 -3.34
N TYR A 52 9.06 -9.77 -2.26
CA TYR A 52 7.78 -10.47 -2.31
C TYR A 52 6.74 -9.65 -3.06
N ARG A 53 6.10 -10.24 -4.07
CA ARG A 53 5.00 -9.64 -4.81
C ARG A 53 3.70 -10.22 -4.26
N ASP A 54 2.80 -9.32 -3.88
CA ASP A 54 1.49 -9.73 -3.40
C ASP A 54 0.70 -10.41 -4.54
N PRO A 55 0.27 -11.68 -4.38
CA PRO A 55 -0.45 -12.42 -5.42
C PRO A 55 -1.94 -12.07 -5.48
N ARG A 56 -2.44 -11.20 -4.60
CA ARG A 56 -3.85 -10.79 -4.60
C ARG A 56 -4.21 -10.10 -5.93
N PRO A 57 -5.44 -10.31 -6.44
CA PRO A 57 -5.92 -9.64 -7.64
C PRO A 57 -5.92 -8.12 -7.45
N GLU A 58 -5.76 -7.37 -8.55
CA GLU A 58 -5.81 -5.92 -8.51
C GLU A 58 -7.11 -5.41 -7.88
N LEU A 59 -7.01 -4.32 -7.12
CA LEU A 59 -8.19 -3.62 -6.64
C LEU A 59 -9.03 -3.22 -7.85
N THR A 60 -10.32 -3.55 -7.82
CA THR A 60 -11.27 -3.05 -8.83
C THR A 60 -11.39 -1.53 -8.71
N ASP A 61 -11.68 -0.83 -9.80
CA ASP A 61 -11.87 0.64 -9.79
C ASP A 61 -12.89 1.10 -8.72
N GLN A 62 -13.93 0.30 -8.47
CA GLN A 62 -14.90 0.52 -7.41
C GLN A 62 -14.25 0.52 -6.01
N GLN A 63 -13.33 -0.40 -5.73
CA GLN A 63 -12.61 -0.47 -4.46
C GLN A 63 -11.59 0.67 -4.32
N TYR A 64 -11.10 1.22 -5.43
CA TYR A 64 -10.23 2.38 -5.43
C TYR A 64 -11.00 3.68 -5.13
N GLN A 65 -12.25 3.79 -5.61
CA GLN A 65 -13.14 4.93 -5.38
C GLN A 65 -13.85 4.92 -4.02
N ASP A 66 -14.00 3.76 -3.39
CA ASP A 66 -14.66 3.58 -2.08
C ASP A 66 -13.83 4.11 -0.88
N VAL A 67 -12.75 4.85 -1.13
CA VAL A 67 -11.78 5.31 -0.12
C VAL A 67 -11.52 6.79 -0.27
#